data_AF-A0A2G1WNY9-F1
#
_entry.id   AF-A0A2G1WNY9-F1
#
_cell.length_a   1.000
_cell.length_b   1.000
_cell.length_c   1.000
_cell.angle_alpha   90.00
_cell.angle_beta   90.00
_cell.angle_gamma   90.00
#
_symmetry.space_group_name_H-M   'P 1'
#
loop_
_entity.id
_entity.type
_entity.pdbx_description
1 polymer ?
#
loop_
_entity_poly.entity_id
_entity_poly.type
_entity_poly.pdbx_seq_one_letter_code
_entity_poly.pdbx_strand_id
1 'polypeptide(L)'
;MTHPELTESEEAFIELVLEVGGVALDQDTFTFMIEEGTPAAPFLGFPRDFTLGEVLESLEEKGLAYTEPQEEAIHYNGGLRGKDPQPIKWEDTGFKRVEREHIRFTENLEELWKERS
;
A
#
# COMPACT_ATOMS: atom_id res chain seq x y z
N MET A 1 -24.41 -10.82 -11.23
CA MET A 1 -23.32 -11.75 -10.90
C MET A 1 -23.23 -11.76 -9.38
N THR A 2 -22.96 -12.88 -8.72
CA THR A 2 -22.73 -12.88 -7.27
C THR A 2 -21.32 -12.36 -7.01
N HIS A 3 -21.20 -11.18 -6.40
CA HIS A 3 -19.90 -10.67 -5.97
C HIS A 3 -19.33 -11.59 -4.86
N PRO A 4 -18.01 -11.80 -4.82
CA PRO A 4 -17.37 -12.57 -3.76
C PRO A 4 -17.57 -11.88 -2.41
N GLU A 5 -17.85 -12.67 -1.37
CA GLU A 5 -18.00 -12.15 0.00
C GLU A 5 -16.63 -11.80 0.59
N LEU A 6 -16.54 -10.64 1.25
CA LEU A 6 -15.32 -10.23 1.96
C LEU A 6 -15.25 -10.91 3.32
N THR A 7 -14.05 -11.35 3.71
CA THR A 7 -13.80 -11.77 5.10
C THR A 7 -13.63 -10.55 6.02
N GLU A 8 -13.78 -10.74 7.33
CA GLU A 8 -13.55 -9.65 8.32
C GLU A 8 -12.13 -9.06 8.18
N SER A 9 -11.13 -9.88 7.90
CA SER A 9 -9.74 -9.44 7.70
C SER A 9 -9.56 -8.61 6.44
N GLU A 10 -10.22 -8.98 5.34
CA GLU A 10 -10.21 -8.22 4.09
C GLU A 10 -10.88 -6.87 4.26
N GLU A 11 -12.06 -6.85 4.89
CA GLU A 11 -12.80 -5.63 5.18
C GLU A 11 -11.97 -4.70 6.07
N ALA A 12 -11.38 -5.21 7.15
CA ALA A 12 -10.51 -4.43 8.03
C ALA A 12 -9.25 -3.89 7.34
N PHE A 13 -8.73 -4.60 6.33
CA PHE A 13 -7.62 -4.11 5.51
C PHE A 13 -8.05 -3.01 4.54
N ILE A 14 -9.19 -3.18 3.85
CA ILE A 14 -9.72 -2.17 2.93
C ILE A 14 -10.06 -0.89 3.69
N GLU A 15 -10.75 -1.00 4.84
CA GLU A 15 -11.04 0.14 5.71
C GLU A 15 -9.78 0.89 6.14
N LEU A 16 -8.71 0.16 6.51
CA LEU A 16 -7.42 0.77 6.83
C LEU A 16 -6.88 1.60 5.66
N VAL A 17 -6.87 1.02 4.46
CA VAL A 17 -6.35 1.71 3.27
C VAL A 17 -7.17 2.98 3.02
N LEU A 18 -8.50 2.88 3.11
CA LEU A 18 -9.40 4.02 2.91
C LEU A 18 -9.25 5.09 4.00
N GLU A 19 -9.07 4.71 5.26
CA GLU A 19 -8.83 5.63 6.38
C GLU A 19 -7.50 6.35 6.23
N VAL A 20 -6.41 5.61 6.01
CA VAL A 20 -5.07 6.20 5.88
C VAL A 20 -4.94 7.03 4.60
N GLY A 21 -5.46 6.52 3.48
CA GLY A 21 -5.46 7.23 2.21
C GLY A 21 -6.37 8.45 2.23
N GLY A 22 -7.57 8.35 2.80
CA GLY A 22 -8.55 9.44 2.84
C GLY A 22 -8.13 10.61 3.71
N VAL A 23 -7.28 10.37 4.72
CA VAL A 23 -6.68 11.46 5.53
C VAL A 23 -5.48 12.10 4.82
N ALA A 24 -4.77 11.37 3.96
CA ALA A 24 -3.52 11.80 3.35
C ALA A 24 -3.68 12.39 1.94
N LEU A 25 -4.77 12.07 1.25
CA LEU A 25 -4.97 12.37 -0.16
C LEU A 25 -6.12 13.38 -0.33
N ASP A 26 -5.90 14.47 -1.08
CA ASP A 26 -6.95 15.40 -1.52
C ASP A 26 -7.83 14.80 -2.66
N GLN A 27 -7.83 13.48 -2.82
CA GLN A 27 -8.54 12.72 -3.87
C GLN A 27 -9.18 11.46 -3.30
N ASP A 28 -10.10 10.88 -4.06
CA ASP A 28 -10.77 9.64 -3.69
C ASP A 28 -9.77 8.48 -3.58
N THR A 29 -9.72 7.82 -2.41
CA THR A 29 -8.75 6.77 -2.12
C THR A 29 -8.93 5.55 -3.01
N PHE A 30 -10.17 5.22 -3.40
CA PHE A 30 -10.42 4.09 -4.31
C PHE A 30 -9.82 4.36 -5.69
N THR A 31 -10.09 5.54 -6.24
CA THR A 31 -9.53 5.99 -7.52
C THR A 31 -8.00 5.93 -7.48
N PHE A 32 -7.37 6.44 -6.41
CA PHE A 32 -5.93 6.36 -6.24
C PHE A 32 -5.41 4.92 -6.19
N MET A 33 -6.08 4.04 -5.44
CA MET A 33 -5.67 2.64 -5.31
C MET A 33 -5.83 1.85 -6.62
N ILE A 34 -6.74 2.25 -7.50
CA ILE A 34 -6.91 1.65 -8.83
C ILE A 34 -5.84 2.19 -9.80
N GLU A 35 -5.65 3.51 -9.84
CA GLU A 35 -4.80 4.17 -10.84
C GLU A 35 -3.30 4.13 -10.52
N GLU A 36 -2.94 4.24 -9.24
CA GLU A 36 -1.56 4.39 -8.79
C GLU A 36 -1.14 3.25 -7.84
N GLY A 37 -2.02 2.87 -6.91
CA GLY A 37 -1.70 1.90 -5.87
C GLY A 37 -0.77 2.45 -4.79
N THR A 38 -0.34 1.57 -3.89
CA THR A 38 0.58 1.95 -2.79
C THR A 38 1.55 0.82 -2.49
N PRO A 39 2.79 1.12 -2.07
CA PRO A 39 3.71 0.09 -1.61
C PRO A 39 3.09 -0.76 -0.49
N ALA A 40 3.36 -2.07 -0.47
CA ALA A 40 2.92 -2.97 0.59
C ALA A 40 3.65 -2.75 1.93
N ALA A 41 4.91 -2.29 1.86
CA ALA A 41 5.80 -2.19 3.01
C ALA A 41 5.27 -1.37 4.21
N PRO A 42 4.59 -0.22 4.03
CA PRO A 42 3.96 0.52 5.12
C PRO A 42 2.96 -0.32 5.92
N PHE A 43 2.25 -1.27 5.28
CA PHE A 43 1.22 -2.07 5.92
C PHE A 43 1.78 -3.23 6.77
N LEU A 44 3.01 -3.66 6.52
CA LEU A 44 3.68 -4.72 7.30
C LEU A 44 3.91 -4.35 8.78
N GLY A 45 3.97 -3.05 9.10
CA GLY A 45 4.27 -2.55 10.44
C GLY A 45 3.04 -2.29 11.32
N PHE A 46 1.83 -2.42 10.78
CA PHE A 46 0.62 -2.16 11.56
C PHE A 46 0.28 -3.38 12.43
N PRO A 47 0.09 -3.20 13.76
CA PRO A 47 -0.42 -4.27 14.61
C PRO A 47 -1.85 -4.61 14.18
N ARG A 48 -2.08 -5.86 13.76
CA ARG A 48 -3.34 -6.33 13.17
C ARG A 48 -3.64 -7.77 13.59
N ASP A 49 -4.92 -8.13 13.52
CA ASP A 49 -5.43 -9.49 13.72
C ASP A 49 -5.33 -10.36 12.45
N PHE A 50 -4.74 -9.83 11.38
CA PHE A 50 -4.56 -10.50 10.09
C PHE A 50 -3.12 -10.42 9.58
N THR A 51 -2.74 -11.39 8.75
CA THR A 51 -1.47 -11.35 8.01
C THR A 51 -1.69 -10.67 6.67
N LEU A 52 -0.90 -9.63 6.36
CA LEU A 52 -1.03 -8.90 5.09
C LEU A 52 -0.94 -9.83 3.86
N GLY A 53 -0.01 -10.80 3.88
CA GLY A 53 0.13 -11.77 2.79
C GLY A 53 -1.12 -12.62 2.56
N GLU A 54 -1.75 -13.14 3.63
CA GLU A 54 -2.96 -13.96 3.53
C GLU A 54 -4.15 -13.15 3.01
N VAL A 55 -4.28 -11.89 3.44
CA VAL A 55 -5.34 -10.99 2.95
C VAL A 55 -5.14 -10.66 1.48
N LEU A 56 -3.92 -10.33 1.06
CA LEU A 56 -3.63 -10.00 -0.35
C LEU A 56 -3.84 -11.21 -1.26
N GLU A 57 -3.36 -12.40 -0.86
CA GLU A 57 -3.58 -13.64 -1.62
C GLU A 57 -5.09 -13.89 -1.79
N SER A 58 -5.89 -13.75 -0.73
CA SER A 58 -7.33 -13.95 -0.83
C SER A 58 -8.04 -12.92 -1.71
N LEU A 59 -7.63 -11.65 -1.64
CA LEU A 59 -8.18 -10.59 -2.51
C LEU A 59 -7.77 -10.80 -3.97
N GLU A 60 -6.55 -11.27 -4.23
CA GLU A 60 -6.06 -11.63 -5.56
C GLU A 60 -6.85 -12.81 -6.16
N GLU A 61 -7.06 -13.88 -5.38
CA GLU A 61 -7.89 -15.02 -5.80
C GLU A 61 -9.33 -14.62 -6.15
N LYS A 62 -9.85 -13.58 -5.48
CA LYS A 62 -11.18 -13.01 -5.73
C LYS A 62 -11.20 -11.99 -6.87
N GLY A 63 -10.05 -11.61 -7.42
CA GLY A 63 -9.93 -10.58 -8.46
C GLY A 63 -10.30 -9.17 -7.97
N LEU A 64 -10.09 -8.91 -6.68
CA LEU A 64 -10.44 -7.64 -6.00
C LEU A 64 -9.22 -6.74 -5.80
N ALA A 65 -8.03 -7.32 -5.72
CA ALA A 65 -6.77 -6.60 -5.68
C ALA A 65 -5.72 -7.35 -6.50
N TYR A 66 -4.60 -6.69 -6.75
CA TYR A 66 -3.40 -7.33 -7.27
C TYR A 66 -2.15 -6.59 -6.82
N THR A 67 -1.05 -7.32 -6.79
CA THR A 67 0.28 -6.76 -6.55
C THR A 67 1.08 -6.64 -7.84
N GLU A 68 1.85 -5.56 -7.98
CA GLU A 68 2.78 -5.40 -9.10
C GLU A 68 4.09 -4.71 -8.67
N PRO A 69 5.23 -5.07 -9.28
CA PRO A 69 6.48 -4.37 -9.05
C PRO A 69 6.48 -3.01 -9.75
N GLN A 70 6.84 -1.96 -9.01
CA GLN A 70 7.03 -0.61 -9.54
C GLN A 70 8.41 -0.07 -9.15
N GLU A 71 9.09 0.53 -10.13
CA GLU A 71 10.36 1.21 -9.90
C GLU A 71 10.11 2.61 -9.29
N GLU A 72 10.67 2.86 -8.12
CA GLU A 72 10.61 4.13 -7.42
C GLU A 72 11.99 4.75 -7.22
N ALA A 73 12.07 6.07 -7.36
CA ALA A 73 13.24 6.83 -6.93
C ALA A 73 13.09 7.22 -5.45
N ILE A 74 13.84 6.56 -4.56
CA ILE A 74 13.86 6.92 -3.15
C ILE A 74 15.10 7.74 -2.81
N HIS A 75 14.89 8.78 -2.02
CA HIS A 75 15.98 9.55 -1.43
C HIS A 75 16.62 8.73 -0.30
N TYR A 76 17.94 8.65 -0.30
CA TYR A 76 18.69 8.01 0.77
C TYR A 76 19.67 9.01 1.37
N ASN A 77 19.79 8.93 2.69
CA ASN A 77 20.86 9.59 3.42
C ASN A 77 22.06 8.64 3.43
N GLY A 78 23.17 9.05 2.82
CA GLY A 78 24.41 8.30 2.83
C GLY A 78 24.76 7.94 4.27
N GLY A 79 24.85 6.64 4.56
CA GLY A 79 25.03 6.15 5.92
C GLY A 79 26.34 6.68 6.51
N LEU A 80 26.25 7.62 7.45
CA LEU A 80 27.37 8.01 8.30
C LEU A 80 27.70 6.83 9.22
N ARG A 81 28.48 5.86 8.72
CA ARG A 81 29.11 4.82 9.53
C ARG A 81 30.31 5.43 10.27
N GLY A 82 30.02 6.27 11.25
CA GLY A 82 30.98 6.85 12.18
C GLY A 82 30.41 6.86 13.59
N LYS A 83 31.26 6.73 14.62
CA LYS A 83 30.86 6.71 16.03
C LYS A 83 30.22 8.02 16.52
N ASP A 84 30.30 9.09 15.74
CA ASP A 84 29.73 10.41 16.05
C ASP A 84 28.72 10.82 14.96
N PRO A 85 27.47 11.16 15.33
CA PRO A 85 26.47 11.64 14.37
C PRO A 85 26.90 13.00 13.82
N GLN A 86 27.38 13.03 12.57
CA GLN A 86 27.60 14.27 11.83
C GLN A 86 26.27 14.75 11.21
N PRO A 87 26.04 16.07 11.05
CA PRO A 87 24.93 16.57 10.26
C PRO A 87 24.99 16.00 8.84
N ILE A 88 23.86 15.49 8.34
CA ILE A 88 23.75 15.00 6.95
C ILE A 88 23.91 16.21 6.02
N LYS A 89 24.94 16.20 5.17
CA LYS A 89 25.08 17.20 4.11
C LYS A 89 24.29 16.75 2.90
N TRP A 90 23.75 17.70 2.15
CA TRP A 90 23.05 17.42 0.89
C TRP A 90 23.90 16.60 -0.09
N GLU A 91 25.21 16.86 -0.13
CA GLU A 91 26.20 16.14 -0.94
C GLU A 91 26.31 14.64 -0.59
N ASP A 92 25.96 14.28 0.64
CA ASP A 92 25.97 12.90 1.14
C ASP A 92 24.64 12.19 0.90
N THR A 93 23.67 12.88 0.28
CA THR A 93 22.35 12.32 -0.05
C THR A 93 22.21 12.10 -1.55
N GLY A 94 21.41 11.12 -1.93
CA GLY A 94 21.19 10.81 -3.33
C GLY A 94 19.84 10.15 -3.55
N PHE A 95 19.55 9.89 -4.82
CA PHE A 95 18.39 9.09 -5.21
C PHE A 95 18.90 7.73 -5.68
N LYS A 96 18.24 6.67 -5.22
CA LYS A 96 18.42 5.33 -5.77
C LYS A 96 17.09 4.81 -6.28
N ARG A 97 17.14 4.07 -7.37
CA ARG A 97 16.00 3.31 -7.87
C ARG A 97 15.87 2.04 -7.05
N VAL A 98 14.66 1.77 -6.57
CA VAL A 98 14.29 0.53 -5.90
C VAL A 98 13.04 0.01 -6.55
N GLU A 99 12.95 -1.30 -6.71
CA GLU A 99 11.70 -1.96 -7.06
C GLU A 99 10.93 -2.22 -5.76
N ARG A 100 9.65 -1.89 -5.76
CA ARG A 100 8.73 -2.12 -4.64
C ARG A 100 7.47 -2.78 -5.16
N GLU A 101 6.93 -3.68 -4.35
CA GLU A 101 5.64 -4.30 -4.63
C GLU A 101 4.54 -3.35 -4.18
N HIS A 102 3.72 -2.92 -5.14
CA HIS A 102 2.55 -2.08 -4.93
C HIS A 102 1.29 -2.93 -4.91
N ILE A 103 0.39 -2.60 -4.00
CA ILE A 103 -0.95 -3.13 -3.92
C ILE A 103 -1.87 -2.20 -4.70
N ARG A 104 -2.67 -2.76 -5.60
CA ARG A 104 -3.71 -2.07 -6.35
C ARG A 104 -5.08 -2.69 -6.12
N PHE A 105 -6.09 -1.85 -6.08
CA PHE A 105 -7.49 -2.28 -6.06
C PHE A 105 -8.02 -2.43 -7.49
N THR A 106 -9.02 -3.29 -7.67
CA THR A 106 -9.72 -3.40 -8.94
C THR A 106 -11.04 -2.64 -8.91
N GLU A 107 -11.58 -2.31 -10.09
CA GLU A 107 -12.92 -1.74 -10.22
C GLU A 107 -13.99 -2.63 -9.56
N ASN A 108 -13.82 -3.96 -9.62
CA ASN A 108 -14.74 -4.91 -8.98
C ASN A 108 -14.81 -4.71 -7.46
N LEU A 109 -13.70 -4.35 -6.81
CA LEU A 109 -13.68 -4.08 -5.38
C LEU A 109 -14.39 -2.77 -5.07
N GLU A 110 -14.22 -1.74 -5.90
CA GLU A 110 -14.92 -0.47 -5.73
C GLU A 110 -16.45 -0.64 -5.87
N GLU A 111 -16.89 -1.39 -6.89
CA GLU A 111 -18.32 -1.73 -7.08
C GLU A 111 -18.88 -2.47 -5.87
N LEU A 112 -18.19 -3.53 -5.42
CA LEU A 112 -18.57 -4.31 -4.24
C LEU A 112 -18.65 -3.44 -2.98
N TRP A 113 -17.73 -2.50 -2.82
CA TRP A 113 -17.70 -1.61 -1.66
C TRP A 113 -18.88 -0.63 -1.68
N LYS A 114 -19.18 -0.02 -2.84
CA LYS A 114 -20.30 0.90 -3.03
C LYS A 114 -21.67 0.24 -2.79
N GLU A 115 -21.81 -1.04 -3.11
CA GLU A 115 -23.06 -1.79 -2.85
C GLU A 115 -23.29 -2.07 -1.36
N ARG A 116 -22.22 -2.06 -0.54
CA ARG A 116 -22.27 -2.33 0.90
C ARG A 116 -22.46 -1.07 1.76
N SER A 117 -22.08 0.10 1.24
CA SER A 117 -22.15 1.42 1.90
C SER A 117 -23.51 2.11 1.73
#